data_AF-A0A2P8N9B3-F1
#
_entry.id   AF-A0A2P8N9B3-F1
#
_cell.length_a   1.000
_cell.length_b   1.000
_cell.length_c   1.000
_cell.angle_alpha   90.00
_cell.angle_beta   90.00
_cell.angle_gamma   90.00
#
_symmetry.space_group_name_H-M   'P 1'
#
loop_
_entity.id
_entity.type
_entity.pdbx_description
1 polymer ?
#
loop_
_entity_poly.entity_id
_entity_poly.type
_entity_poly.pdbx_seq_one_letter_code
_entity_poly.pdbx_strand_id
1 'polypeptide(L)'
;MSRLNDPENFQGRVNYAAKVIAYGRRPTRAFDNCFENYDGDEVATVILRRSRKNARLAANLQRYLSLSSIEAAADRLAEVPTRKLPEVARQTRARRRAEFDALFEQHKTDAGTAPDTTAADEGSAP
;
A
#
# COMPACT_ATOMS: atom_id res chain seq x y z
N MET A 1 -8.65 -7.60 16.77
CA MET A 1 -8.27 -7.20 15.39
C MET A 1 -8.92 -8.18 14.41
N SER A 2 -9.60 -7.71 13.37
CA SER A 2 -10.17 -8.58 12.33
C SER A 2 -9.04 -9.40 11.68
N ARG A 3 -9.26 -10.70 11.41
CA ARG A 3 -8.33 -11.55 10.66
C ARG A 3 -7.95 -10.96 9.29
N LEU A 4 -8.72 -10.01 8.75
CA LEU A 4 -8.41 -9.32 7.49
C LEU A 4 -7.32 -8.24 7.62
N ASN A 5 -7.11 -7.69 8.82
CA ASN A 5 -6.06 -6.69 9.04
C ASN A 5 -4.69 -7.34 9.29
N ASP A 6 -4.63 -8.66 9.43
CA ASP A 6 -3.38 -9.38 9.58
C ASP A 6 -2.57 -9.27 8.27
N PRO A 7 -1.36 -8.66 8.30
CA PRO A 7 -0.52 -8.55 7.12
C PRO A 7 -0.16 -9.89 6.49
N GLU A 8 -0.09 -10.97 7.28
CA GLU A 8 0.22 -12.32 6.80
C GLU A 8 -0.99 -13.00 6.12
N ASN A 9 -2.21 -12.48 6.32
CA ASN A 9 -3.40 -13.00 5.68
C ASN A 9 -3.63 -12.42 4.27
N PHE A 10 -2.59 -12.40 3.45
CA PHE A 10 -2.63 -11.89 2.08
C PHE A 10 -3.78 -12.49 1.27
N GLN A 11 -3.93 -13.81 1.31
CA GLN A 11 -4.96 -14.52 0.56
C GLN A 11 -6.38 -14.17 1.04
N GLY A 12 -6.56 -13.98 2.35
CA GLY A 12 -7.84 -13.54 2.92
C GLY A 12 -8.23 -12.15 2.42
N ARG A 13 -7.29 -11.21 2.39
CA ARG A 13 -7.50 -9.85 1.87
C ARG A 13 -7.89 -9.87 0.39
N VAL A 14 -7.13 -10.61 -0.43
CA VAL A 14 -7.45 -10.79 -1.86
C VAL A 14 -8.86 -11.37 -2.05
N ASN A 15 -9.19 -12.44 -1.31
CA ASN A 15 -10.49 -13.10 -1.43
C ASN A 15 -11.65 -12.18 -1.01
N TYR A 16 -11.45 -11.43 0.07
CA TYR A 16 -12.45 -10.49 0.55
C TYR A 16 -12.67 -9.34 -0.43
N ALA A 17 -11.59 -8.67 -0.87
CA ALA A 17 -11.67 -7.58 -1.83
C ALA A 17 -12.31 -8.02 -3.17
N ALA A 18 -11.87 -9.16 -3.72
CA ALA A 18 -12.46 -9.72 -4.93
C ALA A 18 -13.96 -10.02 -4.76
N LYS A 19 -14.38 -10.50 -3.59
CA LYS A 19 -15.81 -10.73 -3.29
C LYS A 19 -16.58 -9.42 -3.25
N VAL A 20 -16.08 -8.39 -2.55
CA VAL A 20 -16.75 -7.08 -2.48
C VAL A 20 -16.96 -6.50 -3.88
N ILE A 21 -15.93 -6.51 -4.72
CA ILE A 21 -15.98 -5.98 -6.10
C ILE A 21 -16.93 -6.82 -6.96
N ALA A 22 -16.81 -8.15 -6.95
CA ALA A 22 -17.62 -9.02 -7.80
C ALA A 22 -19.12 -8.92 -7.51
N TYR A 23 -19.50 -8.63 -6.27
CA TYR A 23 -20.90 -8.43 -5.88
C TYR A 23 -21.34 -6.96 -5.88
N GLY A 24 -20.48 -6.02 -6.32
CA GLY A 24 -20.82 -4.60 -6.38
C GLY A 24 -21.22 -4.00 -5.02
N ARG A 25 -20.66 -4.53 -3.92
CA ARG A 25 -20.99 -4.10 -2.55
C ARG A 25 -20.35 -2.76 -2.24
N ARG A 26 -20.96 -1.95 -1.38
CA ARG A 26 -20.39 -0.68 -0.92
C ARG A 26 -19.00 -0.92 -0.28
N PRO A 27 -17.95 -0.17 -0.67
CA PRO A 27 -16.66 -0.21 0.01
C PRO A 27 -16.82 0.09 1.50
N THR A 28 -16.00 -0.57 2.32
CA THR A 28 -15.97 -0.40 3.77
C THR A 28 -14.53 -0.23 4.21
N ARG A 29 -14.29 0.19 5.46
CA ARG A 29 -12.94 0.24 6.01
C ARG A 29 -12.18 -1.09 5.87
N ALA A 30 -12.87 -2.22 6.00
CA ALA A 30 -12.26 -3.54 5.83
C ALA A 30 -11.84 -3.81 4.36
N PHE A 31 -12.53 -3.21 3.39
CA PHE A 31 -12.13 -3.26 1.98
C PHE A 31 -10.86 -2.44 1.76
N ASP A 32 -10.82 -1.21 2.26
CA ASP A 32 -9.65 -0.33 2.10
C ASP A 32 -8.40 -0.95 2.76
N ASN A 33 -8.55 -1.49 3.97
CA ASN A 33 -7.50 -2.21 4.70
C ASN A 33 -6.89 -3.38 3.90
N CYS A 34 -7.59 -3.94 2.91
CA CYS A 34 -7.02 -5.01 2.08
C CYS A 34 -5.80 -4.54 1.27
N PHE A 35 -5.68 -3.24 1.01
CA PHE A 35 -4.63 -2.63 0.19
C PHE A 35 -3.61 -1.83 1.02
N GLU A 36 -3.95 -1.43 2.25
CA GLU A 36 -3.15 -0.54 3.11
C GLU A 36 -2.05 -1.25 3.93
N ASN A 37 -1.58 -2.40 3.48
CA ASN A 37 -0.55 -3.18 4.20
C ASN A 37 0.84 -3.05 3.58
N TYR A 38 1.13 -1.98 2.82
CA TYR A 38 2.33 -1.78 2.01
C TYR A 38 2.48 -2.71 0.79
N ASP A 39 1.57 -3.67 0.57
CA ASP A 39 1.56 -4.64 -0.53
C ASP A 39 0.27 -4.57 -1.38
N GLY A 40 -0.31 -3.37 -1.47
CA GLY A 40 -1.54 -3.12 -2.21
C GLY A 40 -1.43 -3.42 -3.71
N ASP A 41 -0.24 -3.20 -4.31
CA ASP A 41 0.03 -3.50 -5.72
C ASP A 41 -0.09 -5.00 -6.02
N GLU A 42 0.44 -5.84 -5.13
CA GLU A 42 0.38 -7.29 -5.24
C GLU A 42 -1.06 -7.78 -5.08
N VAL A 43 -1.81 -7.23 -4.12
CA VAL A 43 -3.24 -7.53 -3.94
C VAL A 43 -4.04 -7.16 -5.19
N ALA A 44 -3.85 -5.94 -5.71
CA ALA A 44 -4.54 -5.45 -6.90
C ALA A 44 -4.19 -6.27 -8.15
N THR A 45 -2.93 -6.67 -8.30
CA THR A 45 -2.46 -7.52 -9.40
C THR A 45 -3.15 -8.89 -9.39
N VAL A 46 -3.30 -9.51 -8.22
CA VAL A 46 -4.05 -10.79 -8.12
C VAL A 46 -5.51 -10.59 -8.52
N ILE A 47 -6.15 -9.50 -8.09
CA ILE A 47 -7.55 -9.18 -8.43
C ILE A 47 -7.71 -8.99 -9.95
N LEU A 48 -6.81 -8.23 -10.59
CA LEU A 48 -6.82 -8.05 -12.04
C LEU A 48 -6.63 -9.37 -12.79
N ARG A 49 -5.70 -10.22 -12.35
CA ARG A 49 -5.51 -11.54 -12.98
C ARG A 49 -6.73 -12.44 -12.82
N ARG A 50 -7.44 -12.37 -11.69
CA ARG A 50 -8.69 -13.10 -11.46
C ARG A 50 -9.84 -12.56 -12.30
N SER A 51 -9.91 -11.25 -12.54
CA SER A 51 -11.00 -10.64 -13.32
C SER A 51 -11.02 -11.15 -14.76
N ARG A 52 -9.86 -11.44 -15.35
CA ARG A 52 -9.71 -12.05 -16.69
C ARG A 52 -10.50 -13.36 -16.87
N LYS A 53 -10.81 -14.07 -15.79
CA LYS A 53 -11.59 -15.32 -15.80
C LYS A 53 -12.92 -15.21 -15.03
N ASN A 54 -13.27 -14.03 -14.53
CA ASN A 54 -14.46 -13.81 -13.72
C ASN A 54 -15.20 -12.56 -14.21
N ALA A 55 -16.25 -12.77 -15.00
CA ALA A 55 -17.03 -11.70 -15.63
C ALA A 55 -17.64 -10.71 -14.62
N ARG A 56 -18.12 -11.20 -13.47
CA ARG A 56 -18.68 -10.35 -12.40
C ARG A 56 -17.64 -9.43 -11.78
N LEU A 57 -16.44 -9.96 -11.58
CA LEU A 57 -15.32 -9.17 -11.06
C LEU A 57 -14.86 -8.14 -12.11
N ALA A 58 -14.70 -8.56 -13.37
CA ALA A 58 -14.31 -7.67 -14.46
C ALA A 58 -15.29 -6.51 -14.67
N ALA A 59 -16.60 -6.79 -14.71
CA ALA A 59 -17.64 -5.79 -14.92
C ALA A 59 -17.66 -4.68 -13.86
N ASN A 60 -17.21 -4.97 -12.64
CA ASN A 60 -17.21 -4.00 -11.54
C ASN A 60 -15.85 -3.37 -11.28
N LEU A 61 -14.75 -3.90 -11.82
CA LEU A 61 -13.39 -3.57 -11.39
C LEU A 61 -13.07 -2.07 -11.40
N GLN A 62 -13.39 -1.40 -12.51
CA GLN A 62 -13.12 0.04 -12.70
C GLN A 62 -13.89 0.96 -11.73
N ARG A 63 -14.95 0.46 -11.08
CA ARG A 63 -15.74 1.23 -10.10
C ARG A 63 -15.03 1.32 -8.75
N TYR A 64 -14.05 0.46 -8.50
CA TYR A 64 -13.37 0.33 -7.21
C TYR A 64 -11.89 0.64 -7.32
N LEU A 65 -11.26 0.29 -8.43
CA LEU A 65 -9.83 0.44 -8.65
C LEU A 65 -9.60 1.19 -9.96
N SER A 66 -8.64 2.11 -9.94
CA SER A 66 -8.15 2.78 -11.15
C SER A 66 -7.51 1.74 -12.08
N LEU A 67 -8.06 1.57 -13.29
CA LEU A 67 -7.56 0.58 -14.26
C LEU A 67 -6.08 0.83 -14.62
N SER A 68 -5.72 2.09 -14.90
CA SER A 68 -4.34 2.45 -15.25
C SER A 68 -3.36 2.13 -14.11
N SER A 69 -3.75 2.36 -12.87
CA SER A 69 -2.91 2.08 -11.70
C SER A 69 -2.69 0.58 -11.50
N ILE A 70 -3.75 -0.23 -11.65
CA ILE A 70 -3.65 -1.69 -11.46
C ILE A 70 -2.97 -2.38 -12.65
N GLU A 71 -3.11 -1.85 -13.87
CA GLU A 71 -2.40 -2.33 -15.05
C GLU A 71 -0.90 -2.05 -14.90
N ALA A 72 -0.52 -0.83 -14.55
CA ALA A 72 0.88 -0.50 -14.27
C ALA A 72 1.49 -1.35 -13.15
N ALA A 73 0.73 -1.65 -12.09
CA ALA A 73 1.17 -2.58 -11.04
C ALA A 73 1.35 -4.01 -11.57
N ALA A 74 0.40 -4.49 -12.38
CA ALA A 74 0.47 -5.82 -12.97
C ALA A 74 1.62 -5.97 -13.97
N ASP A 75 1.96 -4.90 -14.69
CA ASP A 75 3.10 -4.87 -15.62
C ASP A 75 4.43 -4.95 -14.86
N ARG A 76 4.58 -4.21 -13.76
CA ARG A 76 5.76 -4.34 -12.86
C ARG A 76 5.93 -5.76 -12.32
N LEU A 77 4.85 -6.52 -12.23
CA LEU A 77 4.81 -7.88 -11.67
C LEU A 77 4.56 -8.95 -12.75
N ALA A 78 4.68 -8.62 -14.04
CA ALA A 78 4.28 -9.50 -15.14
C ALA A 78 4.97 -10.87 -15.09
N GLU A 79 6.28 -10.86 -14.82
CA GLU A 79 7.12 -12.07 -14.72
C GLU A 79 6.90 -12.88 -13.44
N VAL A 80 6.18 -12.34 -12.45
CA VAL A 80 5.92 -13.02 -11.18
C VAL A 80 4.68 -13.91 -11.32
N PRO A 81 4.78 -15.25 -11.20
CA PRO A 81 3.60 -16.11 -11.22
C PRO A 81 2.67 -15.81 -10.04
N THR A 82 1.35 -15.87 -10.25
CA THR A 82 0.36 -15.52 -9.20
C THR A 82 0.57 -16.28 -7.89
N ARG A 83 1.00 -17.54 -7.96
CA ARG A 83 1.30 -18.37 -6.77
C ARG A 83 2.48 -17.85 -5.92
N LYS A 84 3.34 -17.02 -6.47
CA LYS A 84 4.49 -16.40 -5.79
C LYS A 84 4.20 -14.98 -5.28
N LEU A 85 3.08 -14.37 -5.69
CA LEU A 85 2.70 -13.03 -5.23
C LEU A 85 2.54 -12.89 -3.71
N PRO A 86 2.06 -13.89 -2.94
CA PRO A 86 2.03 -13.77 -1.47
C PRO A 86 3.44 -13.62 -0.85
N GLU A 87 4.44 -14.27 -1.44
CA GLU A 87 5.83 -14.17 -1.00
C GLU A 87 6.41 -12.80 -1.36
N VAL A 88 6.22 -12.36 -2.61
CA VAL A 88 6.63 -11.02 -3.05
C VAL A 88 5.96 -9.94 -2.22
N ALA A 89 4.68 -10.08 -1.91
CA ALA A 89 3.96 -9.17 -1.03
C ALA A 89 4.64 -9.07 0.34
N ARG A 90 4.98 -10.20 0.98
CA ARG A 90 5.71 -10.20 2.26
C ARG A 90 7.04 -9.44 2.15
N GLN A 91 7.81 -9.66 1.09
CA GLN A 91 9.08 -8.96 0.86
C GLN A 91 8.88 -7.46 0.63
N THR A 92 7.89 -7.08 -0.17
CA THR A 92 7.51 -5.68 -0.41
C THR A 92 7.11 -4.99 0.90
N ARG A 93 6.34 -5.66 1.77
CA ARG A 93 5.98 -5.13 3.09
C ARG A 93 7.20 -4.87 3.95
N ALA A 94 8.09 -5.85 4.07
CA ALA A 94 9.30 -5.71 4.87
C ALA A 94 10.17 -4.55 4.38
N ARG A 95 10.38 -4.45 3.05
CA ARG A 95 11.17 -3.38 2.44
C ARG A 95 10.53 -1.99 2.66
N ARG A 96 9.27 -1.80 2.27
CA ARG A 96 8.59 -0.49 2.36
C ARG A 96 8.40 -0.04 3.80
N ARG A 97 8.23 -0.97 4.74
CA ARG A 97 8.19 -0.64 6.16
C ARG A 97 9.55 -0.13 6.65
N ALA A 98 10.63 -0.81 6.30
CA ALA A 98 11.98 -0.37 6.65
C ALA A 98 12.33 1.00 6.03
N GLU A 99 11.96 1.23 4.77
CA GLU A 99 12.12 2.52 4.09
C GLU A 99 11.36 3.64 4.82
N PHE A 100 10.10 3.38 5.21
CA PHE A 100 9.30 4.33 5.96
C PHE A 100 9.90 4.64 7.33
N ASP A 101 10.28 3.60 8.08
CA ASP A 101 10.88 3.76 9.41
C ASP A 101 12.21 4.56 9.31
N ALA A 102 13.03 4.31 8.29
CA ALA A 102 14.27 5.06 8.05
C ALA A 102 14.03 6.55 7.75
N LEU A 103 13.08 6.87 6.86
CA LEU A 103 12.70 8.25 6.56
C LEU A 103 12.15 8.96 7.80
N PHE A 104 11.36 8.26 8.61
CA PHE A 104 10.79 8.82 9.82
C PHE A 104 11.86 9.18 10.86
N GLU A 105 12.88 8.32 11.03
CA GLU A 105 14.00 8.64 11.92
C GLU A 105 14.85 9.80 11.39
N GLN A 106 15.09 9.88 10.08
CA GLN A 106 15.79 11.02 9.48
C GLN A 106 15.04 12.34 9.72
N HIS A 107 13.71 12.35 9.58
CA HIS A 107 12.92 13.55 9.86
C HIS A 107 12.99 13.99 11.33
N LYS A 108 13.14 13.07 12.28
CA LYS A 108 13.34 13.41 13.70
C LYS A 108 14.70 14.06 13.94
N THR A 109 15.77 13.57 13.30
CA THR A 109 17.10 14.15 13.45
C THR A 109 17.18 15.55 12.83
N ASP A 110 16.53 15.75 11.69
CA ASP A 110 16.51 17.04 10.99
C ASP A 110 15.67 18.08 11.76
N ALA A 111 14.54 17.68 12.35
CA ALA A 111 13.71 18.54 13.20
C ALA A 111 14.39 18.92 14.53
N GLY A 112 15.34 18.10 15.01
CA GLY A 112 16.13 18.39 16.21
C GLY A 112 17.35 19.30 15.97
N THR A 113 17.69 19.60 14.73
CA THR A 113 18.90 20.37 14.34
C THR A 113 18.57 21.81 13.92
N ALA A 114 17.42 22.37 14.34
CA ALA A 114 17.15 23.79 14.13
C ALA A 114 18.21 24.64 14.85
N PRO A 115 18.94 25.55 14.16
CA PRO A 115 19.96 26.36 14.79
C PRO A 115 19.31 27.38 15.73
N ASP A 116 19.66 27.29 17.02
CA ASP A 116 19.34 28.30 18.03
C ASP A 116 19.99 29.61 17.62
N THR A 117 19.21 30.49 16.98
CA THR A 117 19.66 31.81 16.56
C THR A 117 19.42 32.77 17.73
N THR A 118 20.20 32.62 18.79
CA THR A 118 20.37 33.67 19.79
C THR A 118 21.34 34.70 19.23
N ALA A 119 20.79 35.74 18.61
CA ALA A 119 21.53 36.93 18.21
C ALA A 119 22.15 37.57 19.46
N ALA A 120 23.47 37.50 19.56
CA ALA A 120 24.24 38.24 20.56
C ALA A 120 24.39 39.70 20.10
N ASP A 121 23.93 40.56 21.00
CA ASP A 121 24.24 41.98 21.23
C ASP A 121 25.66 42.40 20.81
N GLU A 122 25.77 43.42 19.95
CA GLU A 122 26.97 44.26 19.89
C GLU A 122 26.58 45.70 20.22
N GLY A 123 26.88 46.06 21.46
CA GLY A 123 26.69 47.35 22.06
C GLY A 123 27.51 48.45 21.37
N SER A 124 26.83 49.57 21.14
CA SER A 124 27.42 50.83 20.74
C SER A 124 27.98 51.56 21.96
N ALA A 125 29.27 51.90 21.94
CA ALA A 125 29.87 52.94 22.77
C ALA A 125 31.25 53.36 22.22
N PRO A 126 31.78 54.54 22.57
CA PRO A 126 31.14 55.78 23.01
C PRO A 126 31.26 56.93 21.97
#